data_AF-A0A7X8B3A2-F1
#
_entry.id   AF-A0A7X8B3A2-F1
#
_cell.length_a   1.000
_cell.length_b   1.000
_cell.length_c   1.000
_cell.angle_alpha   90.00
_cell.angle_beta   90.00
_cell.angle_gamma   90.00
#
_symmetry.space_group_name_H-M   'P 1'
#
loop_
_entity.id
_entity.type
_entity.pdbx_description
1 polymer ?
#
loop_
_entity_poly.entity_id
_entity_poly.type
_entity_poly.pdbx_seq_one_letter_code
_entity_poly.pdbx_strand_id
1 'polypeptide(L)'
;MWGHSRTWGLFGIRSLARIDAEHLFNTDPKSFDFGFGGNEFRIVTIVNGIVAGVPASVIRSLEFHDHYCPGVTSGIMLANYVKKHFAGSGVNAYFVHGLQPWCKEDALMVMLNATPGKNGYAVTYATEEDRSQWPDAPVDYRNVSNIIYGRKSDGSWQGLILGFSFASIEETGCGKYSHSAVGKLCADLWYLGRLDNPERFVKLYGSFKLEASDHPKNYARPGGSVMWKLR
;
A
#
# COMPACT_ATOMS: atom_id res chain seq x y z
N MET A 1 59.60 -15.68 7.63
CA MET A 1 58.95 -14.34 7.70
C MET A 1 57.51 -14.51 7.24
N TRP A 2 56.57 -14.63 8.18
CA TRP A 2 55.14 -14.73 7.87
C TRP A 2 54.53 -13.34 7.91
N GLY A 3 54.14 -12.85 6.73
CA GLY A 3 53.48 -11.56 6.56
C GLY A 3 52.16 -11.52 7.30
N HIS A 4 51.99 -10.51 8.16
CA HIS A 4 50.75 -10.26 8.88
C HIS A 4 49.64 -9.87 7.90
N SER A 5 48.67 -10.77 7.71
CA SER A 5 47.39 -10.48 7.09
C SER A 5 46.64 -9.46 7.94
N ARG A 6 46.27 -8.30 7.36
CA ARG A 6 45.36 -7.34 7.99
C ARG A 6 43.96 -7.95 8.01
N THR A 7 43.50 -8.34 9.19
CA THR A 7 42.11 -8.70 9.46
C THR A 7 41.25 -7.44 9.35
N TRP A 8 40.55 -7.26 8.23
CA TRP A 8 39.43 -6.33 8.16
C TRP A 8 38.27 -6.93 8.96
N GLY A 9 37.89 -6.29 10.06
CA GLY A 9 36.76 -6.74 10.87
C GLY A 9 35.47 -6.76 10.05
N LEU A 10 34.68 -7.85 10.16
CA LEU A 10 33.41 -8.03 9.44
C LEU A 10 32.38 -6.92 9.70
N PHE A 11 32.48 -6.24 10.84
CA PHE A 11 31.58 -5.16 11.23
C PHE A 11 32.36 -3.85 11.40
N GLY A 12 31.97 -2.83 10.65
CA GLY A 12 32.50 -1.47 10.74
C GLY A 12 31.53 -0.48 10.12
N ILE A 13 31.57 0.77 10.56
CA ILE A 13 30.74 1.84 9.99
C ILE A 13 31.14 2.04 8.52
N ARG A 14 30.20 1.82 7.61
CA ARG A 14 30.39 2.04 6.16
C ARG A 14 30.07 3.47 5.77
N SER A 15 29.06 4.07 6.39
CA SER A 15 28.62 5.44 6.16
C SER A 15 27.84 5.95 7.37
N LEU A 16 27.84 7.27 7.53
CA LEU A 16 27.10 7.98 8.57
C LEU A 16 26.51 9.24 7.93
N ALA A 17 25.19 9.42 8.08
CA ALA A 17 24.50 10.60 7.58
C ALA A 17 23.35 10.99 8.52
N ARG A 18 23.08 12.29 8.61
CA ARG A 18 21.89 12.81 9.29
C ARG A 18 20.71 12.77 8.32
N ILE A 19 19.67 12.03 8.67
CA ILE A 19 18.55 11.70 7.76
C ILE A 19 17.18 11.94 8.38
N ASP A 20 17.08 12.63 9.51
CA ASP A 20 15.78 12.99 10.08
C ASP A 20 15.01 13.94 9.15
N ALA A 21 13.69 13.77 9.13
CA ALA A 21 12.80 14.51 8.23
C ALA A 21 12.95 16.02 8.37
N GLU A 22 13.08 16.54 9.60
CA GLU A 22 13.28 17.98 9.84
C GLU A 22 14.54 18.49 9.14
N HIS A 23 15.68 17.82 9.31
CA HIS A 23 16.90 18.16 8.60
C HIS A 23 16.71 18.13 7.08
N LEU A 24 16.19 17.03 6.54
CA LEU A 24 16.01 16.86 5.09
C LEU A 24 15.08 17.93 4.50
N PHE A 25 14.02 18.29 5.20
CA PHE A 25 13.07 19.31 4.78
C PHE A 25 13.66 20.72 4.83
N ASN A 26 14.49 21.02 5.83
CA ASN A 26 15.12 22.33 5.97
C ASN A 26 16.25 22.53 4.97
N THR A 27 17.01 21.47 4.66
CA THR A 27 18.13 21.57 3.72
C THR A 27 17.74 21.39 2.25
N ASP A 28 16.60 20.75 1.98
CA ASP A 28 16.14 20.35 0.64
C ASP A 28 17.29 19.88 -0.27
N PRO A 29 17.96 18.77 0.08
CA PRO A 29 19.22 18.42 -0.55
C PRO A 29 18.99 18.07 -2.03
N LYS A 30 19.81 18.69 -2.90
CA LYS A 30 19.76 18.44 -4.36
C LYS A 30 20.14 17.00 -4.73
N SER A 31 20.95 16.36 -3.89
CA SER A 31 21.32 14.94 -4.01
C SER A 31 20.73 14.17 -2.83
N PHE A 32 20.22 12.97 -3.10
CA PHE A 32 19.76 12.02 -2.09
C PHE A 32 20.71 10.82 -1.98
N ASP A 33 22.01 11.10 -2.09
CA ASP A 33 23.09 10.15 -1.87
C ASP A 33 23.74 10.41 -0.51
N PHE A 34 23.64 9.42 0.37
CA PHE A 34 24.19 9.45 1.72
C PHE A 34 25.27 8.38 1.93
N GLY A 35 25.73 7.73 0.85
CA GLY A 35 26.69 6.64 0.91
C GLY A 35 26.08 5.34 1.46
N PHE A 36 24.78 5.11 1.27
CA PHE A 36 24.10 3.86 1.68
C PHE A 36 24.06 2.81 0.57
N GLY A 37 24.84 3.03 -0.50
CA GLY A 37 25.04 2.07 -1.57
C GLY A 37 23.76 1.76 -2.34
N GLY A 38 22.92 2.77 -2.59
CA GLY A 38 21.65 2.62 -3.31
C GLY A 38 20.45 2.29 -2.42
N ASN A 39 20.64 2.20 -1.09
CA ASN A 39 19.55 1.95 -0.13
C ASN A 39 19.02 3.24 0.52
N GLU A 40 19.32 4.40 -0.04
CA GLU A 40 18.99 5.69 0.55
C GLU A 40 17.49 5.84 0.74
N PHE A 41 16.71 5.58 -0.31
CA PHE A 41 15.26 5.67 -0.21
C PHE A 41 14.69 4.68 0.82
N ARG A 42 15.19 3.45 0.84
CA ARG A 42 14.75 2.40 1.78
C ARG A 42 15.00 2.80 3.24
N ILE A 43 16.25 3.10 3.56
CA ILE A 43 16.68 3.41 4.92
C ILE A 43 16.02 4.70 5.40
N VAL A 44 16.10 5.77 4.60
CA VAL A 44 15.60 7.09 5.00
C VAL A 44 14.09 7.06 5.22
N THR A 45 13.32 6.46 4.31
CA THR A 45 11.85 6.50 4.42
C THR A 45 11.33 5.59 5.54
N ILE A 46 11.88 4.39 5.71
CA ILE A 46 11.47 3.46 6.78
C ILE A 46 11.82 4.05 8.15
N VAL A 47 13.05 4.52 8.35
CA VAL A 47 13.49 5.06 9.64
C VAL A 47 12.65 6.27 10.03
N ASN A 48 12.36 7.18 9.09
CA ASN A 48 11.50 8.33 9.38
C ASN A 48 10.06 7.92 9.67
N GLY A 49 9.51 6.90 9.00
CA GLY A 49 8.20 6.34 9.34
C GLY A 49 8.17 5.81 10.77
N ILE A 50 9.18 5.04 11.18
CA ILE A 50 9.33 4.49 12.54
C ILE A 50 9.41 5.60 13.58
N VAL A 51 10.28 6.59 13.35
CA VAL A 51 10.45 7.75 14.25
C VAL A 51 9.14 8.56 14.37
N ALA A 52 8.37 8.65 13.28
CA ALA A 52 7.07 9.31 13.29
C ALA A 52 5.97 8.49 14.00
N GLY A 53 6.24 7.26 14.43
CA GLY A 53 5.33 6.47 15.25
C GLY A 53 4.28 5.67 14.46
N VAL A 54 4.61 5.20 13.25
CA VAL A 54 3.71 4.28 12.54
C VAL A 54 3.39 3.03 13.41
N PRO A 55 2.16 2.48 13.33
CA PRO A 55 1.83 1.23 14.03
C PRO A 55 2.71 0.06 13.58
N ALA A 56 2.91 -0.94 14.45
CA ALA A 56 3.72 -2.12 14.13
C ALA A 56 3.24 -2.89 12.88
N SER A 57 1.94 -2.90 12.60
CA SER A 57 1.41 -3.49 11.36
C SER A 57 1.84 -2.74 10.11
N VAL A 58 2.01 -1.42 10.20
CA VAL A 58 2.54 -0.59 9.11
C VAL A 58 4.03 -0.86 8.95
N ILE A 59 4.81 -0.91 10.03
CA ILE A 59 6.25 -1.24 9.97
C ILE A 59 6.47 -2.54 9.18
N ARG A 60 5.69 -3.59 9.47
CA ARG A 60 5.75 -4.86 8.74
C ARG A 60 5.41 -4.72 7.25
N SER A 61 4.49 -3.84 6.89
CA SER A 61 4.20 -3.52 5.48
C SER A 61 5.38 -2.84 4.80
N LEU A 62 6.07 -1.94 5.50
CA LEU A 62 7.27 -1.28 4.98
C LEU A 62 8.43 -2.27 4.81
N GLU A 63 8.65 -3.14 5.79
CA GLU A 63 9.65 -4.21 5.74
C GLU A 63 9.40 -5.17 4.57
N PHE A 64 8.13 -5.53 4.35
CA PHE A 64 7.76 -6.41 3.23
C PHE A 64 7.95 -5.73 1.88
N HIS A 65 7.68 -4.42 1.77
CA HIS A 65 7.80 -3.67 0.51
C HIS A 65 9.22 -3.16 0.19
N ASP A 66 10.11 -3.12 1.18
CA ASP A 66 11.49 -2.62 1.12
C ASP A 66 11.69 -1.09 1.32
N HIS A 67 10.64 -0.29 1.22
CA HIS A 67 10.68 1.15 1.47
C HIS A 67 9.31 1.70 1.84
N TYR A 68 9.27 2.95 2.31
CA TYR A 68 8.04 3.68 2.53
C TYR A 68 7.80 4.70 1.40
N CYS A 69 6.69 4.54 0.68
CA CYS A 69 6.27 5.43 -0.40
C CYS A 69 4.76 5.68 -0.40
N PRO A 70 4.26 6.70 -1.14
CA PRO A 70 2.83 6.99 -1.23
C PRO A 70 2.01 5.79 -1.72
N GLY A 71 2.60 4.94 -2.57
CA GLY A 71 1.96 3.71 -3.01
C GLY A 71 1.66 2.75 -1.86
N VAL A 72 2.61 2.56 -0.93
CA VAL A 72 2.39 1.74 0.28
C VAL A 72 1.37 2.41 1.20
N THR A 73 1.47 3.74 1.38
CA THR A 73 0.49 4.54 2.13
C THR A 73 -0.93 4.31 1.63
N SER A 74 -1.15 4.27 0.32
CA SER A 74 -2.49 4.00 -0.24
C SER A 74 -3.04 2.63 0.17
N GLY A 75 -2.19 1.60 0.26
CA GLY A 75 -2.59 0.27 0.75
C GLY A 75 -2.87 0.25 2.25
N ILE A 76 -2.12 1.01 3.05
CA ILE A 76 -2.38 1.17 4.49
C ILE A 76 -3.76 1.82 4.70
N MET A 77 -4.05 2.89 3.96
CA MET A 77 -5.35 3.58 4.01
C MET A 77 -6.50 2.66 3.58
N LEU A 78 -6.34 1.91 2.49
CA LEU A 78 -7.33 0.91 2.06
C LEU A 78 -7.55 -0.17 3.12
N ALA A 79 -6.49 -0.70 3.73
CA ALA A 79 -6.62 -1.70 4.79
C ALA A 79 -7.33 -1.14 6.02
N ASN A 80 -7.02 0.10 6.45
CA ASN A 80 -7.71 0.76 7.55
C ASN A 80 -9.19 1.01 7.22
N TYR A 81 -9.50 1.46 6.00
CA TYR A 81 -10.88 1.61 5.54
C TYR A 81 -11.66 0.29 5.62
N VAL A 82 -11.09 -0.79 5.09
CA VAL A 82 -11.69 -2.13 5.10
C VAL A 82 -11.93 -2.62 6.52
N LYS A 83 -10.93 -2.48 7.41
CA LYS A 83 -11.06 -2.88 8.83
C LYS A 83 -12.14 -2.08 9.54
N LYS A 84 -12.20 -0.76 9.32
CA LYS A 84 -13.24 0.13 9.87
C LYS A 84 -14.62 -0.23 9.33
N HIS A 85 -14.74 -0.49 8.02
CA HIS A 85 -15.99 -0.87 7.37
C HIS A 85 -16.54 -2.20 7.89
N PHE A 86 -15.68 -3.18 8.13
CA PHE A 86 -16.07 -4.51 8.63
C PHE A 86 -16.04 -4.64 10.16
N ALA A 87 -15.76 -3.58 10.90
CA ALA A 87 -15.75 -3.61 12.36
C ALA A 87 -17.12 -4.06 12.89
N GLY A 88 -17.14 -5.09 13.75
CA GLY A 88 -18.37 -5.65 14.31
C GLY A 88 -19.25 -6.47 13.34
N SER A 89 -18.85 -6.62 12.07
CA SER A 89 -19.66 -7.32 11.05
C SER A 89 -19.56 -8.86 11.08
N GLY A 90 -18.74 -9.42 11.99
CA GLY A 90 -18.44 -10.86 12.04
C GLY A 90 -17.48 -11.35 10.95
N VAL A 91 -16.80 -10.45 10.24
CA VAL A 91 -15.75 -10.80 9.28
C VAL A 91 -14.49 -11.25 10.00
N ASN A 92 -13.94 -12.41 9.61
CA ASN A 92 -12.76 -13.01 10.24
C ASN A 92 -11.60 -13.33 9.29
N ALA A 93 -11.81 -13.22 7.97
CA ALA A 93 -10.79 -13.42 6.96
C ALA A 93 -11.05 -12.53 5.75
N TYR A 94 -9.99 -12.22 5.00
CA TYR A 94 -10.07 -11.39 3.81
C TYR A 94 -9.58 -12.13 2.57
N PHE A 95 -10.17 -11.79 1.44
CA PHE A 95 -9.60 -12.03 0.12
C PHE A 95 -9.37 -10.68 -0.56
N VAL A 96 -8.17 -10.46 -1.08
CA VAL A 96 -7.77 -9.26 -1.80
C VAL A 96 -7.68 -9.59 -3.29
N HIS A 97 -8.41 -8.86 -4.11
CA HIS A 97 -8.37 -8.95 -5.56
C HIS A 97 -7.87 -7.61 -6.12
N GLY A 98 -6.60 -7.56 -6.52
CA GLY A 98 -6.02 -6.39 -7.18
C GLY A 98 -6.45 -6.33 -8.65
N LEU A 99 -6.99 -5.19 -9.07
CA LEU A 99 -7.36 -4.92 -10.48
C LEU A 99 -6.37 -3.98 -11.17
N GLN A 100 -5.73 -3.11 -10.40
CA GLN A 100 -4.64 -2.25 -10.87
C GLN A 100 -3.48 -2.36 -9.89
N PRO A 101 -2.65 -3.42 -9.91
CA PRO A 101 -1.66 -3.67 -8.87
C PRO A 101 -0.54 -2.62 -8.86
N TRP A 102 -0.17 -2.16 -7.66
CA TRP A 102 1.03 -1.35 -7.36
C TRP A 102 1.41 -1.58 -5.89
N CYS A 103 2.35 -0.81 -5.33
CA CYS A 103 2.84 -0.91 -3.95
C CYS A 103 1.78 -1.11 -2.85
N LYS A 104 0.52 -0.70 -3.05
CA LYS A 104 -0.57 -0.93 -2.08
C LYS A 104 -0.83 -2.40 -1.79
N GLU A 105 -0.58 -3.27 -2.76
CA GLU A 105 -0.89 -4.69 -2.66
C GLU A 105 -0.11 -5.33 -1.51
N ASP A 106 1.14 -4.91 -1.33
CA ASP A 106 2.03 -5.38 -0.28
C ASP A 106 1.52 -4.99 1.12
N ALA A 107 1.06 -3.75 1.28
CA ALA A 107 0.40 -3.33 2.52
C ALA A 107 -0.92 -4.09 2.76
N LEU A 108 -1.73 -4.31 1.72
CA LEU A 108 -2.99 -5.06 1.84
C LEU A 108 -2.73 -6.52 2.25
N MET A 109 -1.77 -7.20 1.63
CA MET A 109 -1.40 -8.58 1.96
C MET A 109 -0.97 -8.69 3.42
N VAL A 110 -0.15 -7.76 3.91
CA VAL A 110 0.32 -7.75 5.30
C VAL A 110 -0.81 -7.39 6.27
N MET A 111 -1.47 -6.26 6.06
CA MET A 111 -2.42 -5.70 7.03
C MET A 111 -3.75 -6.46 7.09
N LEU A 112 -4.17 -7.08 5.99
CA LEU A 112 -5.36 -7.93 5.93
C LEU A 112 -5.04 -9.42 6.05
N ASN A 113 -3.77 -9.79 6.23
CA ASN A 113 -3.31 -11.17 6.35
C ASN A 113 -3.72 -12.06 5.16
N ALA A 114 -3.77 -11.46 3.97
CA ALA A 114 -4.41 -11.97 2.77
C ALA A 114 -3.33 -12.28 1.72
N THR A 115 -2.58 -13.36 1.91
CA THR A 115 -1.43 -13.72 1.05
C THR A 115 -1.80 -14.82 0.05
N PRO A 116 -1.04 -14.97 -1.06
CA PRO A 116 -1.25 -16.05 -2.02
C PRO A 116 -1.20 -17.44 -1.37
N GLY A 117 -0.23 -17.67 -0.47
CA GLY A 117 -0.10 -18.95 0.26
C GLY A 117 -1.26 -19.25 1.21
N LYS A 118 -1.98 -18.22 1.68
CA LYS A 118 -3.21 -18.36 2.46
C LYS A 118 -4.46 -18.43 1.59
N ASN A 119 -4.30 -18.50 0.28
CA ASN A 119 -5.40 -18.46 -0.69
C ASN A 119 -6.24 -17.18 -0.60
N GLY A 120 -5.69 -16.10 -0.01
CA GLY A 120 -6.38 -14.84 0.28
C GLY A 120 -6.05 -13.72 -0.71
N TYR A 121 -5.32 -14.01 -1.79
CA TYR A 121 -4.86 -12.98 -2.73
C TYR A 121 -5.02 -13.44 -4.17
N ALA A 122 -5.43 -12.53 -5.05
CA ALA A 122 -5.30 -12.66 -6.48
C ALA A 122 -5.13 -11.29 -7.16
N VAL A 123 -4.58 -11.31 -8.35
CA VAL A 123 -4.46 -10.13 -9.21
C VAL A 123 -5.01 -10.45 -10.59
N THR A 124 -5.76 -9.51 -11.12
CA THR A 124 -6.07 -9.40 -12.55
C THR A 124 -5.44 -8.10 -13.03
N TYR A 125 -4.48 -8.19 -13.94
CA TYR A 125 -3.84 -7.02 -14.54
C TYR A 125 -4.78 -6.41 -15.59
N ALA A 126 -5.76 -5.62 -15.16
CA ALA A 126 -6.68 -4.98 -16.09
C ALA A 126 -5.94 -3.89 -16.88
N THR A 127 -5.94 -3.98 -18.21
CA THR A 127 -5.39 -2.94 -19.08
C THR A 127 -6.33 -1.73 -19.14
N GLU A 128 -5.92 -0.66 -19.81
CA GLU A 128 -6.81 0.47 -20.05
C GLU A 128 -8.00 0.07 -20.93
N GLU A 129 -7.77 -0.81 -21.91
CA GLU A 129 -8.80 -1.39 -22.77
C GLU A 129 -9.78 -2.29 -22.00
N ASP A 130 -9.31 -3.03 -20.99
CA ASP A 130 -10.21 -3.80 -20.12
C ASP A 130 -11.10 -2.87 -19.30
N ARG A 131 -10.51 -1.79 -18.75
CA ARG A 131 -11.21 -0.83 -17.88
C ARG A 131 -12.20 0.05 -18.64
N SER A 132 -11.95 0.34 -19.92
CA SER A 132 -12.89 1.10 -20.75
C SER A 132 -14.18 0.33 -21.06
N GLN A 133 -14.17 -0.99 -20.88
CA GLN A 133 -15.34 -1.87 -21.04
C GLN A 133 -16.14 -2.09 -19.74
N TRP A 134 -15.65 -1.56 -18.62
CA TRP A 134 -16.38 -1.58 -17.36
C TRP A 134 -17.56 -0.61 -17.41
N PRO A 135 -18.63 -0.83 -16.62
CA PRO A 135 -19.74 0.10 -16.59
C PRO A 135 -19.28 1.51 -16.23
N ASP A 136 -19.82 2.51 -16.92
CA ASP A 136 -19.57 3.93 -16.69
C ASP A 136 -20.81 4.68 -16.14
N ALA A 137 -21.96 4.00 -16.09
CA ALA A 137 -23.20 4.48 -15.50
C ALA A 137 -23.90 3.38 -14.68
N PRO A 138 -24.56 3.72 -13.55
CA PRO A 138 -24.56 5.04 -12.89
C PRO A 138 -23.24 5.35 -12.16
N VAL A 139 -22.29 4.40 -12.13
CA VAL A 139 -21.02 4.50 -11.42
C VAL A 139 -19.87 4.31 -12.41
N ASP A 140 -18.95 5.27 -12.50
CA ASP A 140 -17.74 5.18 -13.31
C ASP A 140 -16.68 4.30 -12.62
N TYR A 141 -16.57 3.05 -13.03
CA TYR A 141 -15.65 2.10 -12.40
C TYR A 141 -14.18 2.22 -12.88
N ARG A 142 -13.83 3.12 -13.80
CA ARG A 142 -12.46 3.19 -14.38
C ARG A 142 -11.35 3.42 -13.36
N ASN A 143 -11.69 4.02 -12.22
CA ASN A 143 -10.79 4.33 -11.10
C ASN A 143 -10.80 3.26 -9.99
N VAL A 144 -11.48 2.12 -10.18
CA VAL A 144 -11.40 0.99 -9.25
C VAL A 144 -10.02 0.36 -9.31
N SER A 145 -9.47 0.09 -8.13
CA SER A 145 -8.12 -0.46 -7.98
C SER A 145 -8.10 -1.83 -7.31
N ASN A 146 -9.06 -2.13 -6.43
CA ASN A 146 -9.18 -3.42 -5.75
C ASN A 146 -10.65 -3.80 -5.56
N ILE A 147 -10.86 -5.10 -5.38
CA ILE A 147 -12.05 -5.65 -4.74
C ILE A 147 -11.61 -6.40 -3.50
N ILE A 148 -12.19 -6.06 -2.36
CA ILE A 148 -11.85 -6.66 -1.07
C ILE A 148 -13.06 -7.41 -0.54
N TYR A 149 -12.87 -8.68 -0.21
CA TYR A 149 -13.93 -9.56 0.25
C TYR A 149 -13.70 -9.88 1.72
N GLY A 150 -14.68 -9.61 2.57
CA GLY A 150 -14.70 -10.05 3.97
C GLY A 150 -15.51 -11.34 4.12
N ARG A 151 -14.90 -12.40 4.65
CA ARG A 151 -15.58 -13.67 4.94
C ARG A 151 -16.29 -13.62 6.28
N LYS A 152 -17.57 -13.94 6.31
CA LYS A 152 -18.39 -14.04 7.53
C LYS A 152 -18.32 -15.43 8.15
N SER A 153 -18.77 -15.53 9.39
CA SER A 153 -18.82 -16.79 10.16
C SER A 153 -19.69 -17.88 9.52
N ASP A 154 -20.73 -17.52 8.75
CA ASP A 154 -21.59 -18.44 8.00
C ASP A 154 -20.95 -18.94 6.68
N GLY A 155 -19.73 -18.48 6.38
CA GLY A 155 -18.99 -18.83 5.17
C GLY A 155 -19.27 -17.94 3.96
N SER A 156 -20.29 -17.08 4.03
CA SER A 156 -20.59 -16.08 2.99
C SER A 156 -19.51 -15.00 2.91
N TRP A 157 -19.48 -14.27 1.79
CA TRP A 157 -18.56 -13.15 1.58
C TRP A 157 -19.33 -11.85 1.35
N GLN A 158 -18.77 -10.75 1.84
CA GLN A 158 -19.17 -9.40 1.46
C GLN A 158 -18.03 -8.75 0.68
N GLY A 159 -18.27 -8.42 -0.59
CA GLY A 159 -17.32 -7.76 -1.47
C GLY A 159 -17.49 -6.24 -1.45
N LEU A 160 -16.38 -5.51 -1.43
CA LEU A 160 -16.28 -4.06 -1.56
C LEU A 160 -15.46 -3.73 -2.80
N ILE A 161 -15.97 -2.84 -3.65
CA ILE A 161 -15.29 -2.38 -4.86
C ILE A 161 -14.69 -1.02 -4.56
N LEU A 162 -13.36 -0.93 -4.54
CA LEU A 162 -12.63 0.20 -3.97
C LEU A 162 -11.68 0.85 -4.98
N GLY A 163 -11.65 2.18 -4.96
CA GLY A 163 -10.62 2.99 -5.59
C GLY A 163 -9.90 3.87 -4.56
N PHE A 164 -8.78 4.43 -4.97
CA PHE A 164 -7.97 5.32 -4.15
C PHE A 164 -7.67 6.62 -4.90
N SER A 165 -7.80 7.74 -4.20
CA SER A 165 -7.43 9.07 -4.70
C SER A 165 -6.31 9.65 -3.85
N PHE A 166 -5.18 9.94 -4.48
CA PHE A 166 -4.07 10.60 -3.81
C PHE A 166 -4.42 12.07 -3.56
N ALA A 167 -4.03 12.57 -2.39
CA ALA A 167 -3.97 14.00 -2.09
C ALA A 167 -3.12 14.74 -3.12
N SER A 168 -3.53 15.95 -3.47
CA SER A 168 -2.79 16.76 -4.44
C SER A 168 -1.48 17.29 -3.85
N ILE A 169 -0.59 17.79 -4.72
CA ILE A 169 0.66 18.41 -4.29
C ILE A 169 0.38 19.67 -3.46
N GLU A 170 -0.66 20.43 -3.82
CA GLU A 170 -1.11 21.62 -3.11
C GLU A 170 -1.66 21.27 -1.73
N GLU A 171 -2.43 20.18 -1.64
CA GLU A 171 -3.00 19.68 -0.39
C GLU A 171 -1.93 19.20 0.60
N THR A 172 -0.89 18.53 0.08
CA THR A 172 0.23 18.04 0.90
C THR A 172 1.27 19.12 1.20
N GLY A 173 1.42 20.11 0.31
CA GLY A 173 2.50 21.10 0.34
C GLY A 173 3.89 20.51 0.04
N CYS A 174 3.96 19.26 -0.41
CA CYS A 174 5.23 18.51 -0.55
C CYS A 174 5.89 18.65 -1.93
N GLY A 175 5.25 19.31 -2.90
CA GLY A 175 5.86 19.58 -4.22
C GLY A 175 6.88 20.72 -4.21
N LYS A 176 7.09 21.37 -3.06
CA LYS A 176 8.10 22.41 -2.89
C LYS A 176 9.54 21.88 -2.86
N TYR A 177 9.73 20.58 -2.62
CA TYR A 177 11.05 19.98 -2.48
C TYR A 177 11.64 19.65 -3.85
N SER A 178 12.91 20.01 -4.05
CA SER A 178 13.62 19.81 -5.31
C SER A 178 13.89 18.34 -5.61
N HIS A 179 14.11 17.51 -4.59
CA HIS A 179 14.35 16.08 -4.75
C HIS A 179 13.10 15.23 -4.50
N SER A 180 12.75 14.37 -5.46
CA SER A 180 11.52 13.57 -5.42
C SER A 180 11.40 12.65 -4.20
N ALA A 181 12.51 12.10 -3.70
CA ALA A 181 12.51 11.28 -2.48
C ALA A 181 12.11 12.07 -1.23
N VAL A 182 12.52 13.34 -1.12
CA VAL A 182 12.16 14.22 0.00
C VAL A 182 10.68 14.59 -0.11
N GLY A 183 10.19 14.88 -1.31
CA GLY A 183 8.77 15.12 -1.57
C GLY A 183 7.89 13.91 -1.23
N LYS A 184 8.32 12.69 -1.58
CA LYS A 184 7.62 11.44 -1.21
C LYS A 184 7.59 11.24 0.30
N LEU A 185 8.74 11.38 0.97
CA LEU A 185 8.82 11.30 2.43
C LEU A 185 7.89 12.31 3.11
N CYS A 186 7.88 13.56 2.65
CA CYS A 186 6.95 14.58 3.13
C CYS A 186 5.49 14.12 2.97
N ALA A 187 5.11 13.62 1.79
CA ALA A 187 3.73 13.19 1.53
C ALA A 187 3.34 12.02 2.44
N ASP A 188 4.22 11.03 2.62
CA ASP A 188 3.99 9.89 3.49
C ASP A 188 3.80 10.31 4.96
N LEU A 189 4.67 11.19 5.47
CA LEU A 189 4.52 11.74 6.82
C LEU A 189 3.27 12.63 6.96
N TRP A 190 2.84 13.29 5.89
CA TRP A 190 1.58 14.03 5.87
C TRP A 190 0.37 13.10 5.96
N TYR A 191 0.38 11.96 5.26
CA TYR A 191 -0.67 10.96 5.36
C TYR A 191 -0.72 10.27 6.72
N LEU A 192 0.43 10.12 7.40
CA LEU A 192 0.50 9.54 8.74
C LEU A 192 -0.50 10.21 9.71
N GLY A 193 -0.55 11.53 9.72
CA GLY A 193 -1.49 12.30 10.55
C GLY A 193 -2.97 12.13 10.17
N ARG A 194 -3.27 11.28 9.19
CA ARG A 194 -4.60 11.06 8.60
C ARG A 194 -4.97 9.58 8.48
N LEU A 195 -4.17 8.66 9.06
CA LEU A 195 -4.41 7.22 8.96
C LEU A 195 -5.77 6.77 9.52
N ASP A 196 -6.36 7.55 10.44
CA ASP A 196 -7.67 7.30 11.06
C ASP A 196 -8.85 7.83 10.24
N ASN A 197 -8.58 8.57 9.16
CA ASN A 197 -9.59 9.14 8.25
C ASN A 197 -9.43 8.60 6.81
N PRO A 198 -9.36 7.27 6.60
CA PRO A 198 -9.09 6.70 5.29
C PRO A 198 -10.21 6.98 4.27
N GLU A 199 -11.44 7.25 4.72
CA GLU A 199 -12.58 7.64 3.87
C GLU A 199 -12.35 8.90 3.04
N ARG A 200 -11.36 9.75 3.40
CA ARG A 200 -10.96 10.90 2.59
C ARG A 200 -10.33 10.49 1.26
N PHE A 201 -9.67 9.34 1.23
CA PHE A 201 -8.86 8.88 0.11
C PHE A 201 -9.42 7.61 -0.55
N VAL A 202 -10.19 6.82 0.20
CA VAL A 202 -10.78 5.57 -0.28
C VAL A 202 -12.21 5.82 -0.75
N LYS A 203 -12.48 5.50 -2.02
CA LYS A 203 -13.82 5.57 -2.60
C LYS A 203 -14.43 4.18 -2.71
N LEU A 204 -15.63 4.01 -2.14
CA LEU A 204 -16.47 2.84 -2.34
C LEU A 204 -17.34 3.04 -3.58
N TYR A 205 -17.16 2.19 -4.59
CA TYR A 205 -17.93 2.21 -5.82
C TYR A 205 -19.17 1.31 -5.74
N GLY A 206 -19.14 0.28 -4.91
CA GLY A 206 -20.25 -0.62 -4.70
C GLY A 206 -19.90 -1.75 -3.74
N SER A 207 -20.91 -2.51 -3.35
CA SER A 207 -20.77 -3.70 -2.51
C SER A 207 -21.72 -4.80 -2.97
N PHE A 208 -21.32 -6.04 -2.76
CA PHE A 208 -22.14 -7.21 -3.10
C PHE A 208 -21.93 -8.34 -2.09
N LYS A 209 -22.76 -9.37 -2.15
CA LYS A 209 -22.64 -10.58 -1.34
C LYS A 209 -22.38 -11.79 -2.22
N LEU A 210 -21.59 -12.72 -1.71
CA LEU A 210 -21.45 -14.07 -2.28
C LEU A 210 -21.94 -15.07 -1.23
N GLU A 211 -22.73 -16.04 -1.68
CA GLU A 211 -23.16 -17.16 -0.86
C GLU A 211 -21.96 -18.03 -0.44
N ALA A 212 -22.13 -18.83 0.62
CA ALA A 212 -21.05 -19.68 1.14
C ALA A 212 -20.54 -20.73 0.13
N SER A 213 -21.34 -21.08 -0.88
CA SER A 213 -20.97 -21.98 -1.98
C SER A 213 -20.10 -21.33 -3.04
N ASP A 214 -19.97 -20.00 -3.03
CA ASP A 214 -19.17 -19.24 -3.99
C ASP A 214 -17.91 -18.67 -3.35
N HIS A 215 -16.85 -18.53 -4.14
CA HIS A 215 -15.53 -18.15 -3.66
C HIS A 215 -14.98 -16.98 -4.48
N PRO A 216 -14.39 -15.94 -3.85
CA PRO A 216 -13.81 -14.77 -4.54
C PRO A 216 -12.87 -15.12 -5.69
N LYS A 217 -12.05 -16.16 -5.53
CA LYS A 217 -11.17 -16.71 -6.60
C LYS A 217 -11.89 -16.98 -7.93
N ASN A 218 -13.16 -17.35 -7.93
CA ASN A 218 -13.91 -17.60 -9.18
C ASN A 218 -13.98 -16.35 -10.06
N TYR A 219 -13.88 -15.17 -9.46
CA TYR A 219 -13.93 -13.86 -10.11
C TYR A 219 -12.56 -13.30 -10.50
N ALA A 220 -11.48 -13.93 -10.05
CA ALA A 220 -10.11 -13.52 -10.34
C ALA A 220 -9.41 -14.43 -11.37
N ARG A 221 -10.13 -15.39 -11.96
CA ARG A 221 -9.62 -16.28 -13.02
C ARG A 221 -9.53 -15.52 -14.35
N PRO A 222 -8.63 -15.91 -15.27
CA PRO A 222 -8.70 -15.44 -16.66
C PRO A 222 -10.11 -15.62 -17.24
N GLY A 223 -10.68 -14.57 -17.84
CA GLY A 223 -12.06 -14.55 -18.35
C GLY A 223 -13.15 -14.41 -17.28
N GLY A 224 -12.81 -14.53 -15.99
CA GLY A 224 -13.66 -14.14 -14.87
C GLY A 224 -13.46 -12.67 -14.54
N SER A 225 -14.54 -11.91 -14.41
CA SER A 225 -14.48 -10.54 -13.90
C SER A 225 -15.78 -10.22 -13.18
N VAL A 226 -15.73 -9.94 -11.88
CA VAL A 226 -16.97 -9.52 -11.21
C VAL A 226 -17.52 -8.20 -11.79
N MET A 227 -16.70 -7.43 -12.51
CA MET A 227 -17.15 -6.20 -13.17
C MET A 227 -18.26 -6.44 -14.21
N TRP A 228 -18.31 -7.61 -14.85
CA TRP A 228 -19.40 -7.94 -15.77
C TRP A 228 -20.72 -8.31 -15.06
N LYS A 229 -20.67 -8.71 -13.78
CA LYS A 229 -21.87 -8.96 -12.95
C LYS A 229 -22.52 -7.69 -12.41
N LEU A 230 -21.83 -6.56 -12.49
CA LEU A 230 -22.29 -5.26 -11.99
C LEU A 230 -22.98 -4.41 -13.08
N ARG A 231 -23.16 -4.97 -14.28
CA ARG A 231 -23.98 -4.40 -15.35
C ARG A 231 -25.46 -4.49 -15.02
#